data_AF-A0A0H4C9R6-F1
#
_entry.id   AF-A0A0H4C9R6-F1
#
_cell.length_a   1.000
_cell.length_b   1.000
_cell.length_c   1.000
_cell.angle_alpha   90.00
_cell.angle_beta   90.00
_cell.angle_gamma   90.00
#
_symmetry.space_group_name_H-M   'P 1'
#
loop_
_entity.id
_entity.type
_entity.pdbx_description
1 polymer ?
#
loop_
_entity_poly.entity_id
_entity_poly.type
_entity_poly.pdbx_seq_one_letter_code
_entity_poly.pdbx_strand_id
1 'polypeptide(L)'
;MSISWRSSAAAFEQILGRHGVAAGACTMEAAWAAFEEFVQIPIEGVEGPEDDGDGFIVEWGVWDWTGNRPALSLGRLLAVNEDGDRQDPYWQPQYWKVEFQARFAEDPAWADLHISGGGDTGFDHAAIGKPRAEALAETCLFIDQDPILSAMWRSAPIDIEVTLDRAG
;
A
#
# COMPACT_ATOMS: atom_id res chain seq x y z
N MET A 1 3.93 14.39 -14.49
CA MET A 1 4.84 13.36 -15.04
C MET A 1 4.23 12.03 -14.66
N SER A 2 4.07 11.12 -15.62
CA SER A 2 3.56 9.76 -15.41
C SER A 2 4.72 8.78 -15.32
N ILE A 3 4.51 7.63 -14.68
CA ILE A 3 5.48 6.53 -14.59
C ILE A 3 4.86 5.24 -15.11
N SER A 4 5.67 4.35 -15.70
CA SER A 4 5.20 3.02 -16.11
C SER A 4 4.89 2.16 -14.89
N TRP A 5 3.82 1.37 -14.93
CA TRP A 5 3.46 0.43 -13.85
C TRP A 5 4.61 -0.51 -13.47
N ARG A 6 5.43 -0.93 -14.45
CA ARG A 6 6.59 -1.82 -14.22
C ARG A 6 7.70 -1.17 -13.42
N SER A 7 7.78 0.16 -13.45
CA SER A 7 8.79 0.93 -12.72
C SER A 7 8.25 1.51 -11.42
N SER A 8 6.98 1.25 -11.08
CA SER A 8 6.31 1.86 -9.94
C SER A 8 6.96 1.51 -8.60
N ALA A 9 7.38 0.27 -8.38
CA ALA A 9 8.10 -0.09 -7.15
C ALA A 9 9.41 0.69 -7.01
N ALA A 10 10.25 0.73 -8.05
CA ALA A 10 11.50 1.48 -8.04
C ALA A 10 11.28 3.00 -7.87
N ALA A 11 10.20 3.55 -8.46
CA ALA A 11 9.83 4.95 -8.25
C ALA A 11 9.39 5.19 -6.80
N PHE A 12 8.65 4.26 -6.19
CA PHE A 12 8.24 4.36 -4.80
C PHE A 12 9.42 4.28 -3.83
N GLU A 13 10.37 3.37 -4.05
CA GLU A 13 11.63 3.31 -3.29
C GLU A 13 12.41 4.63 -3.34
N GLN A 14 12.46 5.26 -4.52
CA GLN A 14 13.11 6.58 -4.66
C GLN A 14 12.37 7.67 -3.88
N ILE A 15 11.03 7.63 -3.82
CA ILE A 15 10.24 8.58 -3.03
C ILE A 15 10.49 8.34 -1.53
N LEU A 16 10.43 7.09 -1.07
CA LEU A 16 10.74 6.70 0.31
C LEU A 16 12.11 7.23 0.75
N GLY A 17 13.14 7.06 -0.10
CA GLY A 17 14.48 7.59 0.17
C GLY A 17 14.53 9.12 0.31
N ARG A 18 13.71 9.88 -0.43
CA ARG A 18 13.61 11.35 -0.28
C ARG A 18 12.96 11.76 1.03
N HIS A 19 12.05 10.94 1.56
CA HIS A 19 11.41 11.12 2.87
C HIS A 19 12.25 10.55 4.02
N GLY A 20 13.47 10.06 3.75
CA GLY A 20 14.36 9.52 4.78
C GLY A 20 14.01 8.12 5.26
N VAL A 21 13.13 7.41 4.55
CA VAL A 21 12.75 6.04 4.90
C VAL A 21 13.83 5.07 4.42
N ALA A 22 14.45 4.41 5.39
CA ALA A 22 15.44 3.35 5.17
C ALA A 22 15.37 2.35 6.33
N ALA A 23 15.94 1.16 6.13
CA ALA A 23 16.07 0.17 7.19
C ALA A 23 16.80 0.77 8.41
N GLY A 24 16.17 0.70 9.58
CA GLY A 24 16.68 1.28 10.83
C GLY A 24 16.46 2.79 11.01
N ALA A 25 15.85 3.48 10.04
CA ALA A 25 15.51 4.91 10.13
C ALA A 25 14.05 5.21 9.72
N CYS A 26 13.24 4.17 9.48
CA CYS A 26 11.84 4.30 9.09
C CYS A 26 10.96 4.74 10.26
N THR A 27 10.14 5.77 10.05
CA THR A 27 8.93 6.01 10.84
C THR A 27 7.71 5.86 9.93
N MET A 28 6.56 5.49 10.51
CA MET A 28 5.36 5.31 9.70
C MET A 28 4.82 6.62 9.15
N GLU A 29 5.06 7.75 9.82
CA GLU A 29 4.70 9.08 9.29
C GLU A 29 5.51 9.43 8.03
N ALA A 30 6.82 9.11 8.01
CA ALA A 30 7.65 9.33 6.83
C ALA A 30 7.27 8.38 5.68
N ALA A 31 6.98 7.12 5.99
CA ALA A 31 6.50 6.15 5.01
C ALA A 31 5.14 6.54 4.42
N TRP A 32 4.23 7.06 5.25
CA TRP A 32 2.94 7.56 4.82
C TRP A 32 3.06 8.80 3.95
N ALA A 33 3.88 9.79 4.33
CA ALA A 33 4.10 10.98 3.49
C ALA A 33 4.68 10.61 2.11
N ALA A 34 5.59 9.64 2.06
CA ALA A 34 6.10 9.08 0.81
C ALA A 34 4.99 8.38 0.01
N PHE A 35 4.13 7.62 0.68
CA PHE A 35 3.02 6.92 0.05
C PHE A 35 1.98 7.88 -0.51
N GLU A 36 1.59 8.92 0.23
CA GLU A 36 0.71 10.00 -0.22
C GLU A 36 1.24 10.67 -1.50
N GLU A 37 2.54 10.96 -1.56
CA GLU A 37 3.17 11.47 -2.78
C GLU A 37 3.08 10.46 -3.92
N PHE A 38 3.42 9.19 -3.65
CA PHE A 38 3.46 8.14 -4.65
C PHE A 38 2.07 7.86 -5.28
N VAL A 39 1.02 7.70 -4.48
CA VAL A 39 -0.33 7.38 -5.00
C VAL A 39 -0.96 8.53 -5.79
N GLN A 40 -0.39 9.74 -5.72
CA GLN A 40 -0.82 10.89 -6.52
C GLN A 40 -0.12 10.96 -7.89
N ILE A 41 0.86 10.10 -8.16
CA ILE A 41 1.56 10.07 -9.45
C ILE A 41 0.73 9.23 -10.45
N PRO A 42 0.39 9.76 -11.64
CA PRO A 42 -0.27 8.97 -12.69
C PRO A 42 0.58 7.78 -13.15
N ILE A 43 -0.05 6.61 -13.28
CA ILE A 43 0.60 5.39 -13.77
C ILE A 43 0.15 5.08 -15.20
N GLU A 44 1.09 4.76 -16.09
CA GLU A 44 0.81 4.30 -17.45
C GLU A 44 0.62 2.79 -17.50
N GLY A 45 -0.25 2.33 -18.40
CA GLY A 45 -0.55 0.90 -18.61
C GLY A 45 -1.58 0.33 -17.62
N VAL A 46 -2.38 1.21 -17.02
CA VAL A 46 -3.43 0.89 -16.05
C VAL A 46 -4.80 1.29 -16.64
N GLU A 47 -5.84 0.56 -16.28
CA GLU A 47 -7.22 0.83 -16.69
C GLU A 47 -7.76 2.17 -16.16
N GLY A 48 -8.85 2.61 -16.77
CA GLY A 48 -9.59 3.79 -16.33
C GLY A 48 -10.32 3.57 -15.00
N PRO A 49 -10.90 4.65 -14.43
CA PRO A 49 -11.67 4.59 -13.19
C PRO A 49 -12.93 3.72 -13.28
N GLU A 50 -13.43 3.42 -14.48
CA GLU A 50 -14.58 2.54 -14.71
C GLU A 50 -14.32 1.07 -14.34
N ASP A 51 -13.06 0.65 -14.33
CA ASP A 51 -12.61 -0.72 -14.06
C ASP A 51 -11.76 -0.78 -12.78
N ASP A 52 -11.96 0.16 -11.85
CA ASP A 52 -11.25 0.23 -10.57
C ASP A 52 -9.71 0.21 -10.76
N GLY A 53 -9.25 0.83 -11.86
CA GLY A 53 -7.90 0.64 -12.38
C GLY A 53 -6.78 1.01 -11.43
N ASP A 54 -6.97 2.02 -10.58
CA ASP A 54 -5.93 2.56 -9.71
C ASP A 54 -6.50 2.88 -8.33
N GLY A 55 -6.18 2.04 -7.35
CA GLY A 55 -6.65 2.18 -5.97
C GLY A 55 -5.54 2.03 -4.95
N PHE A 56 -5.85 2.29 -3.69
CA PHE A 56 -4.93 2.09 -2.57
C PHE A 56 -5.60 1.42 -1.38
N ILE A 57 -4.78 0.82 -0.51
CA ILE A 57 -5.21 0.11 0.68
C ILE A 57 -4.12 0.20 1.77
N VAL A 58 -4.54 0.12 3.03
CA VAL A 58 -3.66 -0.18 4.15
C VAL A 58 -4.10 -1.50 4.75
N GLU A 59 -3.18 -2.46 4.90
CA GLU A 59 -3.46 -3.72 5.59
C GLU A 59 -2.51 -3.89 6.77
N TRP A 60 -2.95 -4.68 7.75
CA TRP A 60 -2.16 -5.01 8.91
C TRP A 60 -2.48 -6.42 9.38
N GLY A 61 -1.50 -7.11 9.96
CA GLY A 61 -1.72 -8.47 10.40
C GLY A 61 -0.44 -9.25 10.63
N VAL A 62 -0.59 -10.56 10.70
CA VAL A 62 0.52 -11.51 10.80
C VAL A 62 0.34 -12.53 9.69
N TRP A 63 1.31 -12.61 8.79
CA TRP A 63 1.29 -13.53 7.65
C TRP A 63 2.53 -14.42 7.63
N ASP A 64 2.44 -15.60 7.03
CA ASP A 64 3.56 -16.56 6.99
C ASP A 64 4.78 -16.02 6.22
N TRP A 65 4.56 -15.29 5.11
CA TRP A 65 5.62 -14.64 4.34
C TRP A 65 6.33 -13.50 5.08
N THR A 66 5.74 -12.97 6.15
CA THR A 66 6.39 -11.96 7.02
C THR A 66 7.26 -12.59 8.10
N GLY A 67 7.47 -13.92 8.05
CA GLY A 67 8.16 -14.67 9.09
C GLY A 67 7.33 -14.77 10.37
N ASN A 68 6.00 -14.75 10.25
CA ASN A 68 5.05 -14.69 11.36
C ASN A 68 5.31 -13.50 12.31
N ARG A 69 5.57 -12.32 11.74
CA ARG A 69 5.71 -11.09 12.50
C ARG A 69 4.55 -10.15 12.23
N PRO A 70 4.18 -9.28 13.18
CA PRO A 70 3.25 -8.19 12.90
C PRO A 70 3.79 -7.32 11.77
N ALA A 71 2.93 -7.02 10.80
CA ALA A 71 3.27 -6.23 9.64
C ALA A 71 2.15 -5.26 9.28
N LEU A 72 2.53 -4.14 8.70
CA LEU A 72 1.65 -3.12 8.14
C LEU A 72 2.10 -2.85 6.71
N SER A 73 1.16 -2.91 5.78
CA SER A 73 1.38 -2.66 4.36
C SER A 73 0.68 -1.39 3.90
N LEU A 74 1.34 -0.65 3.01
CA LEU A 74 0.77 0.44 2.22
C LEU A 74 0.77 -0.02 0.77
N GLY A 75 -0.42 -0.31 0.22
CA GLY A 75 -0.58 -0.93 -1.08
C GLY A 75 -1.22 0.00 -2.10
N ARG A 76 -0.69 0.05 -3.32
CA ARG A 76 -1.38 0.62 -4.49
C ARG A 76 -1.72 -0.48 -5.48
N LEU A 77 -3.01 -0.70 -5.71
CA LEU A 77 -3.54 -1.68 -6.65
C LEU A 77 -3.63 -1.07 -8.05
N LEU A 78 -3.18 -1.83 -9.04
CA LEU A 78 -3.10 -1.45 -10.45
C LEU A 78 -3.77 -2.54 -11.30
N ALA A 79 -4.89 -2.24 -11.94
CA ALA A 79 -5.49 -3.09 -12.95
C ALA A 79 -4.80 -2.81 -14.29
N VAL A 80 -3.84 -3.64 -14.68
CA VAL A 80 -3.01 -3.44 -15.88
C VAL A 80 -3.63 -4.05 -17.13
N ASN A 81 -3.41 -3.35 -18.23
CA ASN A 81 -4.19 -3.51 -19.46
C ASN A 81 -3.43 -4.09 -20.65
N GLU A 82 -2.24 -4.63 -20.42
CA GLU A 82 -1.32 -5.03 -21.48
C GLU A 82 -1.54 -6.44 -22.01
N ASP A 83 -2.19 -7.31 -21.24
CA ASP A 83 -2.36 -8.72 -21.59
C ASP A 83 -3.83 -9.07 -21.90
N GLY A 84 -4.06 -9.70 -23.05
CA GLY A 84 -5.35 -10.25 -23.44
C GLY A 84 -6.04 -9.51 -24.60
N ASP A 85 -7.05 -10.16 -25.18
CA ASP A 85 -7.87 -9.56 -26.24
C ASP A 85 -9.01 -8.76 -25.60
N ARG A 86 -8.95 -7.43 -25.65
CA ARG A 86 -10.02 -6.56 -25.13
C ARG A 86 -11.38 -6.76 -25.83
N GLN A 87 -11.40 -7.43 -26.98
CA GLN A 87 -12.64 -7.79 -27.67
C GLN A 87 -13.27 -9.07 -27.11
N ASP A 88 -12.55 -9.83 -26.28
CA ASP A 88 -13.11 -10.97 -25.58
C ASP A 88 -14.10 -10.48 -24.50
N PRO A 89 -15.39 -10.87 -24.55
CA PRO A 89 -16.39 -10.48 -23.55
C PRO A 89 -16.10 -10.99 -22.13
N TYR A 90 -15.16 -11.93 -21.97
CA TYR A 90 -14.69 -12.43 -20.68
C TYR A 90 -13.33 -11.88 -20.27
N TRP A 91 -12.77 -10.95 -21.04
CA TRP A 91 -11.51 -10.31 -20.70
C TRP A 91 -11.61 -9.58 -19.35
N GLN A 92 -10.53 -9.65 -18.58
CA GLN A 92 -10.35 -8.97 -17.30
C GLN A 92 -8.92 -8.44 -17.23
N PRO A 93 -8.69 -7.25 -16.64
CA PRO A 93 -7.35 -6.77 -16.38
C PRO A 93 -6.62 -7.70 -15.41
N GLN A 94 -5.29 -7.71 -15.47
CA GLN A 94 -4.51 -8.33 -14.41
C GLN A 94 -4.35 -7.35 -13.27
N TYR A 95 -4.51 -7.80 -12.04
CA TYR A 95 -4.26 -6.96 -10.88
C TYR A 95 -2.83 -7.14 -10.41
N TRP A 96 -2.15 -6.02 -10.21
CA TRP A 96 -0.81 -5.94 -9.65
C TRP A 96 -0.81 -4.97 -8.49
N LYS A 97 0.03 -5.20 -7.50
CA LYS A 97 0.12 -4.37 -6.30
C LYS A 97 1.55 -3.93 -6.10
N VAL A 98 1.73 -2.62 -5.96
CA VAL A 98 2.96 -2.03 -5.42
C VAL A 98 2.76 -1.92 -3.93
N GLU A 99 3.59 -2.59 -3.14
CA GLU A 99 3.42 -2.69 -1.69
C GLU A 99 4.67 -2.22 -0.98
N PHE A 100 4.55 -1.25 -0.07
CA PHE A 100 5.52 -1.05 1.00
C PHE A 100 5.06 -1.87 2.20
N GLN A 101 5.92 -2.72 2.74
CA GLN A 101 5.63 -3.53 3.91
C GLN A 101 6.61 -3.20 5.03
N ALA A 102 6.09 -2.80 6.18
CA ALA A 102 6.84 -2.62 7.42
C ALA A 102 6.58 -3.80 8.35
N ARG A 103 7.63 -4.41 8.90
CA ARG A 103 7.55 -5.49 9.88
C ARG A 103 7.99 -4.98 11.23
N PHE A 104 7.31 -5.43 12.28
CA PHE A 104 7.52 -4.96 13.65
C PHE A 104 8.03 -6.09 14.54
N ALA A 105 8.67 -5.71 15.64
CA ALA A 105 8.89 -6.65 16.74
C ALA A 105 7.56 -6.98 17.42
N GLU A 106 7.53 -8.10 18.15
CA GLU A 106 6.44 -8.39 19.08
C GLU A 106 6.34 -7.28 20.13
N ASP A 107 5.14 -6.78 20.36
CA ASP A 107 4.84 -5.79 21.40
C ASP A 107 3.50 -6.17 22.07
N PRO A 108 3.40 -6.04 23.41
CA PRO A 108 2.14 -6.26 24.12
C PRO A 108 0.94 -5.46 23.57
N ALA A 109 1.17 -4.30 22.94
CA ALA A 109 0.12 -3.45 22.38
C ALA A 109 -0.66 -4.10 21.22
N TRP A 110 -0.09 -5.09 20.54
CA TRP A 110 -0.74 -5.81 19.42
C TRP A 110 -0.54 -7.33 19.48
N ALA A 111 -0.25 -7.87 20.67
CA ALA A 111 -0.14 -9.31 20.88
C ALA A 111 -1.43 -10.06 20.48
N ASP A 112 -2.59 -9.41 20.58
CA ASP A 112 -3.90 -9.98 20.23
C ASP A 112 -4.18 -10.06 18.72
N LEU A 113 -3.32 -9.48 17.85
CA LEU A 113 -3.43 -9.61 16.39
C LEU A 113 -3.45 -11.09 15.94
N HIS A 114 -2.76 -11.95 16.68
CA HIS A 114 -2.67 -13.38 16.41
C HIS A 114 -4.01 -14.12 16.49
N ILE A 115 -5.02 -13.57 17.16
CA ILE A 115 -6.32 -14.23 17.35
C ILE A 115 -7.29 -13.90 16.20
N SER A 116 -7.05 -12.83 15.43
CA SER A 116 -8.03 -12.26 14.48
C SER A 116 -7.59 -12.19 13.01
N GLY A 117 -6.35 -12.57 12.65
CA GLY A 117 -5.97 -12.73 11.24
C GLY A 117 -5.75 -11.44 10.45
N GLY A 118 -5.56 -10.30 11.13
CA GLY A 118 -5.31 -9.00 10.50
C GLY A 118 -6.59 -8.25 10.08
N GLY A 119 -6.40 -7.13 9.37
CA GLY A 119 -7.46 -6.31 8.82
C GLY A 119 -6.96 -5.42 7.68
N ASP A 120 -7.89 -4.75 7.01
CA ASP A 120 -7.62 -3.83 5.92
C ASP A 120 -8.63 -2.67 5.90
N THR A 121 -8.27 -1.59 5.21
CA THR A 121 -9.13 -0.40 5.07
C THR A 121 -10.20 -0.53 4.00
N GLY A 122 -10.21 -1.63 3.24
CA GLY A 122 -10.82 -1.71 1.92
C GLY A 122 -10.04 -0.93 0.88
N PHE A 123 -10.17 -1.33 -0.39
CA PHE A 123 -9.61 -0.55 -1.50
C PHE A 123 -10.42 0.73 -1.72
N ASP A 124 -9.70 1.85 -1.84
CA ASP A 124 -10.23 3.12 -2.29
C ASP A 124 -9.70 3.45 -3.69
N HIS A 125 -10.61 3.72 -4.62
CA HIS A 125 -10.32 4.00 -6.03
C HIS A 125 -10.57 5.48 -6.39
N ALA A 126 -10.55 6.38 -5.40
CA ALA A 126 -10.75 7.80 -5.64
C ALA A 126 -9.73 8.32 -6.67
N ALA A 127 -10.21 9.13 -7.61
CA ALA A 127 -9.40 9.67 -8.68
C ALA A 127 -8.22 10.52 -8.15
N ILE A 128 -7.07 10.43 -8.82
CA ILE A 128 -5.87 11.23 -8.52
C ILE A 128 -6.22 12.72 -8.42
N GLY A 129 -5.58 13.40 -7.47
CA GLY A 129 -5.81 14.79 -7.14
C GLY A 129 -6.62 14.92 -5.85
N LYS A 130 -7.57 15.86 -5.85
CA LYS A 130 -8.32 16.21 -4.64
C LYS A 130 -9.11 15.04 -4.04
N PRO A 131 -9.87 14.24 -4.81
CA PRO A 131 -10.64 13.12 -4.23
C PRO A 131 -9.74 12.11 -3.52
N ARG A 132 -8.63 11.70 -4.15
CA ARG A 132 -7.64 10.80 -3.52
C ARG A 132 -6.98 11.42 -2.28
N ALA A 133 -6.71 12.72 -2.29
CA ALA A 133 -6.15 13.39 -1.12
C ALA A 133 -7.15 13.40 0.07
N GLU A 134 -8.44 13.54 -0.21
CA GLU A 134 -9.50 13.44 0.81
C GLU A 134 -9.60 12.00 1.35
N ALA A 135 -9.60 10.99 0.49
CA ALA A 135 -9.60 9.58 0.90
C ALA A 135 -8.38 9.22 1.76
N LEU A 136 -7.17 9.66 1.39
CA LEU A 136 -5.96 9.47 2.19
C LEU A 136 -6.09 10.12 3.58
N ALA A 137 -6.65 11.34 3.66
CA ALA A 137 -6.87 12.01 4.93
C ALA A 137 -7.87 11.23 5.82
N GLU A 138 -8.93 10.66 5.23
CA GLU A 138 -9.87 9.79 5.94
C GLU A 138 -9.21 8.49 6.43
N THR A 139 -8.36 7.86 5.61
CA THR A 139 -7.57 6.68 6.01
C THR A 139 -6.62 7.01 7.16
N CYS A 140 -5.96 8.16 7.13
CA CYS A 140 -5.08 8.60 8.21
C CYS A 140 -5.86 8.83 9.53
N LEU A 141 -7.06 9.42 9.45
CA LEU A 141 -7.95 9.53 10.61
C LEU A 141 -8.40 8.17 11.14
N PHE A 142 -8.64 7.20 10.27
CA PHE A 142 -8.96 5.83 10.67
C PHE A 142 -7.80 5.16 11.40
N ILE A 143 -6.57 5.27 10.88
CA ILE A 143 -5.34 4.75 11.51
C ILE A 143 -5.17 5.32 12.93
N ASP A 144 -5.46 6.61 13.12
CA ASP A 144 -5.37 7.25 14.44
C ASP A 144 -6.44 6.77 15.43
N GLN A 145 -7.60 6.34 14.93
CA GLN A 145 -8.74 5.90 15.74
C GLN A 145 -8.70 4.40 16.08
N ASP A 146 -8.15 3.57 15.20
CA ASP A 146 -7.97 2.16 15.45
C ASP A 146 -6.81 1.94 16.45
N PRO A 147 -7.06 1.32 17.63
CA PRO A 147 -6.03 1.19 18.65
C PRO A 147 -4.79 0.40 18.22
N ILE A 148 -4.97 -0.61 17.36
CA ILE A 148 -3.87 -1.47 16.93
C ILE A 148 -3.03 -0.74 15.89
N LEU A 149 -3.66 -0.17 14.86
CA LEU A 149 -2.96 0.62 13.87
C LEU A 149 -2.25 1.81 14.51
N SER A 150 -2.91 2.54 15.40
CA SER A 150 -2.31 3.68 16.11
C SER A 150 -1.08 3.26 16.93
N ALA A 151 -1.07 2.06 17.52
CA ALA A 151 0.08 1.53 18.23
C ALA A 151 1.23 1.15 17.29
N MET A 152 0.93 0.45 16.19
CA MET A 152 1.92 0.09 15.16
C MET A 152 2.53 1.34 14.51
N TRP A 153 1.70 2.35 14.24
CA TRP A 153 2.10 3.61 13.62
C TRP A 153 3.15 4.37 14.44
N ARG A 154 3.01 4.36 15.76
CA ARG A 154 3.95 5.02 16.69
C ARG A 154 5.22 4.21 16.94
N SER A 155 5.31 3.01 16.38
CA SER A 155 6.38 2.07 16.64
C SER A 155 7.39 2.07 15.49
N ALA A 156 8.65 1.76 15.81
CA ALA A 156 9.70 1.68 14.80
C ALA A 156 9.67 0.30 14.13
N PRO A 157 9.52 0.22 12.79
CA PRO A 157 9.69 -1.02 12.07
C PRO A 157 11.12 -1.56 12.23
N ILE A 158 11.24 -2.88 12.33
CA ILE A 158 12.53 -3.56 12.38
C ILE A 158 13.04 -3.95 10.99
N ASP A 159 12.13 -4.00 10.01
CA ASP A 159 12.42 -4.35 8.64
C ASP A 159 11.38 -3.70 7.71
N ILE A 160 11.80 -3.38 6.49
CA ILE A 160 10.95 -2.76 5.47
C ILE A 160 11.28 -3.36 4.10
N GLU A 161 10.26 -3.45 3.25
CA GLU A 161 10.40 -3.96 1.88
C GLU A 161 9.46 -3.21 0.95
N VAL A 162 9.86 -3.07 -0.32
CA VAL A 162 8.96 -2.63 -1.40
C VAL A 162 8.91 -3.71 -2.46
N THR A 163 7.71 -4.13 -2.85
CA THR A 163 7.50 -5.12 -3.90
C THR A 163 6.56 -4.62 -4.99
N LEU A 164 6.64 -5.28 -6.15
CA LEU A 164 5.64 -5.21 -7.21
C LEU A 164 5.29 -6.65 -7.56
N ASP A 165 4.13 -7.10 -7.10
CA ASP A 165 3.68 -8.47 -7.26
C ASP A 165 2.31 -8.50 -7.93
N ARG A 166 2.03 -9.63 -8.58
CA ARG A 166 0.69 -9.89 -9.10
C ARG A 166 -0.25 -10.13 -7.92
N ALA A 167 -1.36 -9.41 -7.87
CA ALA A 167 -2.41 -9.61 -6.89
C ALA A 167 -3.32 -10.75 -7.36
N GLY A 168 -3.36 -11.86 -6.61
CA GLY A 168 -4.19 -13.04 -6.89
C GLY A 168 -3.53 -14.36 -6.56
#